data_AF-A0A959C669-F1
#
_entry.id   AF-A0A959C669-F1
#
_cell.length_a   1.000
_cell.length_b   1.000
_cell.length_c   1.000
_cell.angle_alpha   90.00
_cell.angle_beta   90.00
_cell.angle_gamma   90.00
#
_symmetry.space_group_name_H-M   'P 1'
#
loop_
_entity.id
_entity.type
_entity.pdbx_description
1 polymer ?
#
loop_
_entity_poly.entity_id
_entity_poly.type
_entity_poly.pdbx_seq_one_letter_code
_entity_poly.pdbx_strand_id
1 'polypeptide(L)'
;MQKATLLLCLAAGLLIANTGCATWKQNRWLSNHNKTLKRLAESNIPPEQKLDGLVQDYVLFMNEDLKFFNPVNGVKYVQKYHSQNERYIDKILNDTQKWQSGLNTLEKVDLGLRVAKKPYLNDVVDLVPKFKKKYKQYAFIVNLTSKVVGGLTGFLGKGLGI
;
A
#
# COMPACT_ATOMS: atom_id res chain seq x y z
N MET A 1 -12.41 -41.95 -31.13
CA MET A 1 -11.70 -41.72 -29.85
C MET A 1 -10.78 -40.49 -29.88
N GLN A 2 -10.05 -40.20 -30.97
CA GLN A 2 -9.15 -39.02 -31.09
C GLN A 2 -9.78 -37.63 -30.82
N LYS A 3 -11.04 -37.41 -31.21
CA LYS A 3 -11.71 -36.10 -31.06
C LYS A 3 -11.98 -35.71 -29.60
N ALA A 4 -12.24 -36.71 -28.74
CA ALA A 4 -12.50 -36.48 -27.32
C ALA A 4 -11.23 -36.12 -26.54
N THR A 5 -10.09 -36.73 -26.89
CA THR A 5 -8.79 -36.43 -26.27
C THR A 5 -8.29 -35.02 -26.63
N LEU A 6 -8.52 -34.57 -27.86
CA LEU A 6 -8.14 -33.21 -28.30
C LEU A 6 -8.94 -32.13 -27.58
N LEU A 7 -10.25 -32.35 -27.38
CA LEU A 7 -11.14 -31.45 -26.63
C LEU A 7 -10.77 -31.38 -25.14
N LEU A 8 -10.35 -32.52 -24.54
CA LEU A 8 -9.89 -32.55 -23.15
C LEU A 8 -8.58 -31.77 -22.95
N CYS A 9 -7.64 -31.87 -23.90
CA CYS A 9 -6.37 -31.12 -23.85
C CYS A 9 -6.58 -29.61 -24.04
N LEU A 10 -7.50 -29.19 -24.92
CA LEU A 10 -7.85 -27.78 -25.12
C LEU A 10 -8.55 -27.19 -23.88
N ALA A 11 -9.45 -27.94 -23.24
CA ALA A 11 -10.12 -27.52 -22.00
C ALA A 11 -9.12 -27.40 -20.83
N ALA A 12 -8.15 -28.30 -20.72
CA ALA A 12 -7.09 -28.22 -19.71
C ALA A 12 -6.16 -27.01 -19.93
N GLY A 13 -5.82 -26.67 -21.17
CA GLY A 13 -5.02 -25.48 -21.50
C GLY A 13 -5.68 -24.15 -21.11
N LEU A 14 -7.01 -24.05 -21.28
CA LEU A 14 -7.80 -22.87 -20.88
C LEU A 14 -7.88 -22.66 -19.36
N LEU A 15 -7.85 -23.73 -18.57
CA LEU A 15 -7.83 -23.63 -17.10
C LEU A 15 -6.45 -23.20 -16.56
N ILE A 16 -5.37 -23.59 -17.21
CA ILE A 16 -4.00 -23.22 -16.81
C ILE A 16 -3.67 -21.78 -17.22
N ALA A 17 -4.12 -21.32 -18.39
CA ALA A 17 -3.84 -19.96 -18.88
C ALA A 17 -4.44 -18.85 -17.99
N ASN A 18 -5.61 -19.09 -17.39
CA ASN A 18 -6.29 -18.08 -16.56
C ASN A 18 -5.62 -17.87 -15.19
N THR A 19 -4.98 -18.90 -14.63
CA THR A 19 -4.30 -18.79 -13.32
C THR A 19 -2.94 -18.10 -13.43
N GLY A 20 -2.21 -18.31 -14.53
CA GLY A 20 -0.91 -17.68 -14.78
C GLY A 20 -0.99 -16.14 -14.90
N CYS A 21 -2.08 -15.60 -15.47
CA CYS A 21 -2.24 -14.16 -15.65
C CYS A 21 -2.44 -13.42 -14.31
N ALA A 22 -3.17 -14.02 -13.36
CA ALA A 22 -3.45 -13.42 -12.06
C ALA A 22 -2.19 -13.32 -11.18
N THR A 23 -1.39 -14.40 -11.13
CA THR A 23 -0.12 -14.41 -10.38
C THR A 23 0.91 -13.46 -10.99
N TRP A 24 0.99 -13.40 -12.33
CA TRP A 24 1.89 -12.46 -13.00
C TRP A 24 1.52 -11.00 -12.71
N LYS A 25 0.22 -10.67 -12.76
CA LYS A 25 -0.28 -9.34 -12.43
C LYS A 25 0.07 -8.95 -10.98
N GLN A 26 -0.15 -9.86 -10.02
CA GLN A 26 0.19 -9.64 -8.62
C GLN A 26 1.70 -9.39 -8.43
N ASN A 27 2.55 -10.19 -9.07
CA ASN A 27 4.00 -10.00 -8.99
C ASN A 27 4.45 -8.68 -9.62
N ARG A 28 3.78 -8.23 -10.68
CA ARG A 28 4.02 -6.93 -11.28
C ARG A 28 3.65 -5.79 -10.33
N TRP A 29 2.50 -5.87 -9.67
CA TRP A 29 2.11 -4.90 -8.64
C TRP A 29 3.13 -4.82 -7.51
N LEU A 30 3.50 -5.96 -6.93
CA LEU A 30 4.53 -6.04 -5.88
C LEU A 30 5.88 -5.44 -6.33
N SER A 31 6.32 -5.76 -7.55
CA SER A 31 7.56 -5.21 -8.10
C SER A 31 7.49 -3.70 -8.29
N ASN A 32 6.35 -3.17 -8.74
CA ASN A 32 6.15 -1.73 -8.92
C ASN A 32 6.20 -1.00 -7.58
N HIS A 33 5.47 -1.48 -6.57
CA HIS A 33 5.52 -0.92 -5.21
C HIS A 33 6.95 -0.91 -4.67
N ASN A 34 7.67 -2.03 -4.81
CA ASN A 34 9.04 -2.11 -4.33
C ASN A 34 9.97 -1.11 -5.00
N LYS A 35 9.91 -0.98 -6.34
CA LYS A 35 10.70 0.00 -7.08
C LYS A 35 10.36 1.43 -6.67
N THR A 36 9.08 1.74 -6.50
CA THR A 36 8.60 3.06 -6.10
C THR A 36 9.09 3.41 -4.70
N LEU A 37 8.83 2.56 -3.71
CA LEU A 37 9.22 2.80 -2.32
C LEU A 37 10.74 2.82 -2.14
N LYS A 38 11.47 1.95 -2.84
CA LYS A 38 12.93 2.00 -2.88
C LYS A 38 13.42 3.36 -3.40
N ARG A 39 12.91 3.80 -4.56
CA ARG A 39 13.28 5.08 -5.16
C ARG A 39 12.95 6.26 -4.24
N LEU A 40 11.75 6.27 -3.62
CA LEU A 40 11.36 7.31 -2.68
C LEU A 40 12.31 7.36 -1.47
N ALA A 41 12.58 6.21 -0.86
CA ALA A 41 13.45 6.11 0.30
C ALA A 41 14.90 6.55 0.00
N GLU A 42 15.44 6.14 -1.14
CA GLU A 42 16.85 6.34 -1.53
C GLU A 42 17.10 7.68 -2.26
N SER A 43 16.06 8.38 -2.70
CA SER A 43 16.21 9.68 -3.38
C SER A 43 16.52 10.85 -2.44
N ASN A 44 17.01 11.95 -3.01
CA ASN A 44 17.27 13.21 -2.31
C ASN A 44 16.08 14.20 -2.37
N ILE A 45 14.87 13.72 -2.68
CA ILE A 45 13.68 14.58 -2.69
C ILE A 45 13.28 14.99 -1.26
N PRO A 46 12.53 16.09 -1.09
CA PRO A 46 12.07 16.54 0.21
C PRO A 46 11.31 15.46 1.00
N PRO A 47 11.46 15.37 2.33
CA PRO A 47 10.75 14.38 3.16
C PRO A 47 9.23 14.43 3.00
N GLU A 48 8.64 15.62 2.84
CA GLU A 48 7.21 15.80 2.52
C GLU A 48 6.81 15.03 1.25
N GLN A 49 7.63 15.10 0.19
CA GLN A 49 7.35 14.41 -1.07
C GLN A 49 7.56 12.89 -0.96
N LYS A 50 8.51 12.45 -0.12
CA LYS A 50 8.68 11.02 0.18
C LYS A 50 7.43 10.47 0.87
N LEU A 51 6.90 11.21 1.85
CA LEU A 51 5.67 10.85 2.54
C LEU A 51 4.48 10.82 1.58
N ASP A 52 4.29 11.87 0.78
CA ASP A 52 3.21 11.93 -0.22
C ASP A 52 3.26 10.70 -1.15
N GLY A 53 4.46 10.35 -1.62
CA GLY A 53 4.67 9.16 -2.44
C GLY A 53 4.35 7.85 -1.72
N LEU A 54 4.73 7.73 -0.44
CA LEU A 54 4.38 6.58 0.40
C LEU A 54 2.86 6.45 0.56
N VAL A 55 2.15 7.54 0.83
CA VAL A 55 0.69 7.51 1.01
C VAL A 55 0.00 7.11 -0.29
N GLN A 56 0.41 7.68 -1.42
CA GLN A 56 -0.11 7.33 -2.74
C GLN A 56 0.12 5.85 -3.08
N ASP A 57 1.34 5.36 -2.83
CA ASP A 57 1.68 3.95 -3.02
C ASP A 57 0.80 3.05 -2.14
N TYR A 58 0.62 3.41 -0.87
CA TYR A 58 -0.21 2.66 0.07
C TYR A 58 -1.69 2.65 -0.30
N VAL A 59 -2.23 3.77 -0.80
CA VAL A 59 -3.58 3.89 -1.35
C VAL A 59 -3.75 2.98 -2.57
N LEU A 60 -2.78 2.97 -3.49
CA LEU A 60 -2.80 2.09 -4.65
C LEU A 60 -2.78 0.61 -4.21
N PHE A 61 -1.91 0.27 -3.26
CA PHE A 61 -1.82 -1.06 -2.68
C PHE A 61 -3.16 -1.52 -2.09
N MET A 62 -3.82 -0.69 -1.28
CA MET A 62 -5.14 -1.01 -0.71
C MET A 62 -6.19 -1.20 -1.82
N ASN A 63 -6.21 -0.33 -2.82
CA ASN A 63 -7.13 -0.44 -3.96
C ASN A 63 -6.93 -1.74 -4.76
N GLU A 64 -5.68 -2.15 -4.98
CA GLU A 64 -5.37 -3.40 -5.65
C GLU A 64 -5.75 -4.61 -4.81
N ASP A 65 -5.47 -4.56 -3.51
CA ASP A 65 -5.79 -5.62 -2.59
C ASP A 65 -7.31 -5.83 -2.43
N LEU A 66 -8.08 -4.74 -2.40
CA LEU A 66 -9.54 -4.80 -2.31
C LEU A 66 -10.16 -5.56 -3.50
N LYS A 67 -9.49 -5.63 -4.66
CA LYS A 67 -9.93 -6.39 -5.85
C LYS A 67 -9.85 -7.91 -5.69
N PHE A 68 -9.13 -8.44 -4.69
CA PHE A 68 -9.11 -9.89 -4.46
C PHE A 68 -10.44 -10.37 -3.90
N PHE A 69 -11.17 -11.19 -4.66
CA PHE A 69 -12.41 -11.82 -4.21
C PHE A 69 -12.16 -12.80 -3.05
N ASN A 70 -11.11 -13.62 -3.15
CA ASN A 70 -10.72 -14.54 -2.08
C ASN A 70 -9.81 -13.81 -1.08
N PRO A 71 -10.24 -13.64 0.19
CA PRO A 71 -9.45 -12.93 1.21
C PRO A 71 -8.10 -13.60 1.48
N VAL A 72 -7.97 -14.92 1.33
CA VAL A 72 -6.70 -15.64 1.53
C VAL A 72 -5.63 -15.17 0.53
N ASN A 73 -6.02 -14.86 -0.70
CA ASN A 73 -5.08 -14.34 -1.71
C ASN A 73 -4.66 -12.91 -1.39
N GLY A 74 -5.60 -12.09 -0.90
CA GLY A 74 -5.30 -10.76 -0.40
C GLY A 74 -4.36 -10.79 0.80
N VAL A 75 -4.60 -11.64 1.79
CA VAL A 75 -3.69 -11.86 2.94
C VAL A 75 -2.26 -12.16 2.47
N LYS A 76 -2.08 -13.06 1.50
CA LYS A 76 -0.76 -13.35 0.91
C LYS A 76 -0.16 -12.14 0.18
N TYR A 77 -0.99 -11.36 -0.50
CA TYR A 77 -0.54 -10.12 -1.17
C TYR A 77 -0.04 -9.09 -0.16
N VAL A 78 -0.81 -8.82 0.89
CA VAL A 78 -0.45 -7.90 1.97
C VAL A 78 0.84 -8.34 2.66
N GLN A 79 0.96 -9.62 3.02
CA GLN A 79 2.19 -10.17 3.61
C GLN A 79 3.41 -9.92 2.75
N LYS A 80 3.31 -10.23 1.44
CA LYS A 80 4.41 -10.00 0.50
C LYS A 80 4.76 -8.52 0.37
N TYR A 81 3.76 -7.66 0.23
CA TYR A 81 3.96 -6.21 0.15
C TYR A 81 4.74 -5.70 1.37
N HIS A 82 4.30 -6.01 2.59
CA HIS A 82 5.00 -5.57 3.79
C HIS A 82 6.39 -6.18 3.89
N SER A 83 6.55 -7.49 3.64
CA SER A 83 7.88 -8.14 3.73
C SER A 83 8.92 -7.55 2.77
N GLN A 84 8.51 -7.11 1.58
CA GLN A 84 9.42 -6.58 0.55
C GLN A 84 9.74 -5.10 0.79
N ASN A 85 8.83 -4.38 1.46
CA ASN A 85 8.84 -2.92 1.49
C ASN A 85 9.03 -2.33 2.89
N GLU A 86 8.92 -3.11 3.97
CA GLU A 86 8.96 -2.61 5.35
C GLU A 86 10.17 -1.71 5.61
N ARG A 87 11.38 -2.12 5.21
CA ARG A 87 12.59 -1.29 5.38
C ARG A 87 12.48 0.09 4.71
N TYR A 88 11.80 0.19 3.57
CA TYR A 88 11.65 1.43 2.82
C TYR A 88 10.56 2.30 3.42
N ILE A 89 9.45 1.69 3.82
CA ILE A 89 8.36 2.35 4.54
C ILE A 89 8.90 2.95 5.84
N ASP A 90 9.58 2.13 6.66
CA ASP A 90 10.16 2.57 7.93
C ASP A 90 11.19 3.68 7.73
N LYS A 91 12.03 3.59 6.69
CA LYS A 91 12.97 4.67 6.34
C LYS A 91 12.24 5.97 6.00
N ILE A 92 11.22 5.93 5.15
CA ILE A 92 10.45 7.13 4.75
C ILE A 92 9.75 7.75 5.97
N LEU A 93 9.09 6.92 6.80
CA LEU A 93 8.40 7.39 8.00
C LEU A 93 9.39 8.03 8.99
N ASN A 94 10.55 7.40 9.21
CA ASN A 94 11.57 7.92 10.11
C ASN A 94 12.20 9.23 9.59
N ASP A 95 12.53 9.30 8.31
CA ASP A 95 13.08 10.51 7.68
C ASP A 95 12.06 11.67 7.76
N THR A 96 10.78 11.35 7.56
CA THR A 96 9.68 12.33 7.66
C THR A 96 9.48 12.79 9.11
N GLN A 97 9.48 11.88 10.08
CA GLN A 97 9.32 12.23 11.49
C GLN A 97 10.46 13.11 11.99
N LYS A 98 11.71 12.81 11.60
CA LYS A 98 12.87 13.64 11.93
C LYS A 98 12.72 15.05 11.35
N TRP A 99 12.33 15.15 10.08
CA TRP A 99 12.07 16.43 9.44
C TRP A 99 10.96 17.22 10.14
N GLN A 100 9.81 16.61 10.41
CA GLN A 100 8.69 17.24 11.10
C GLN A 100 9.06 17.71 12.51
N SER A 101 9.91 16.96 13.22
CA SER A 101 10.37 17.33 14.56
C SER A 101 11.22 18.60 14.59
N GLY A 102 11.89 18.93 13.47
CA GLY A 102 12.68 20.15 13.32
C GLY A 102 11.87 21.38 12.92
N LEU A 103 10.59 21.23 12.58
CA LEU A 103 9.73 22.35 12.20
C LEU A 103 9.29 23.17 13.43
N ASN A 104 9.26 24.49 13.26
CA ASN A 104 8.68 25.40 14.24
C ASN A 104 7.14 25.35 14.21
N THR A 105 6.48 26.02 15.16
CA THR A 105 5.02 25.99 15.31
C THR A 105 4.28 26.51 14.07
N LEU A 106 4.75 27.59 13.45
CA LEU A 106 4.10 28.16 12.26
C LEU A 106 4.27 27.24 11.05
N GLU A 107 5.45 26.66 10.87
CA GLU A 107 5.72 25.68 9.81
C GLU A 107 4.88 24.41 9.96
N LYS A 108 4.62 23.97 11.21
CA LYS A 108 3.73 22.83 11.47
C LYS A 108 2.29 23.12 11.07
N VAL A 109 1.78 24.32 11.38
CA VAL A 109 0.43 24.74 11.00
C VAL A 109 0.31 24.83 9.47
N ASP A 110 1.25 25.48 8.81
CA ASP A 110 1.27 25.59 7.34
C ASP A 110 1.35 24.21 6.67
N LEU A 111 2.18 23.31 7.22
CA LEU A 111 2.23 21.92 6.80
C LEU A 111 0.87 21.23 6.97
N GLY A 112 0.20 21.39 8.12
CA GLY A 112 -1.13 20.86 8.36
C GLY A 112 -2.15 21.34 7.32
N LEU A 113 -2.14 22.64 6.99
CA LEU A 113 -3.01 23.23 5.97
C LEU A 113 -2.72 22.69 4.57
N ARG A 114 -1.44 22.53 4.20
CA ARG A 114 -1.07 21.94 2.90
C ARG A 114 -1.52 20.50 2.80
N VAL A 115 -1.31 19.72 3.86
CA VAL A 115 -1.62 18.30 3.86
C VAL A 115 -3.12 18.07 3.85
N ALA A 116 -3.91 18.84 4.61
CA ALA A 116 -5.37 18.77 4.61
C ALA A 116 -6.00 18.97 3.22
N LYS A 117 -5.33 19.70 2.33
CA LYS A 117 -5.77 19.94 0.95
C LYS A 117 -5.36 18.83 -0.03
N LYS A 118 -4.57 17.85 0.40
CA LYS A 118 -4.08 16.79 -0.48
C LYS A 118 -5.21 15.79 -0.79
N PRO A 119 -5.38 15.39 -2.06
CA PRO A 119 -6.47 14.51 -2.46
C PRO A 119 -6.38 13.10 -1.86
N TYR A 120 -5.16 12.61 -1.61
CA TYR A 120 -4.94 11.26 -1.08
C TYR A 120 -5.54 11.03 0.32
N LEU A 121 -5.84 12.10 1.08
CA LEU A 121 -6.46 11.95 2.40
C LEU A 121 -7.87 11.38 2.30
N ASN A 122 -8.62 11.80 1.27
CA ASN A 122 -9.96 11.27 1.03
C ASN A 122 -9.92 9.77 0.72
N ASP A 123 -8.94 9.35 -0.08
CA ASP A 123 -8.73 7.95 -0.41
C ASP A 123 -8.36 7.14 0.84
N VAL A 124 -7.47 7.66 1.71
CA VAL A 124 -7.11 6.99 2.97
C VAL A 124 -8.33 6.84 3.88
N VAL A 125 -9.11 7.91 4.06
CA VAL A 125 -10.30 7.91 4.92
C VAL A 125 -11.35 6.93 4.41
N ASP A 126 -11.50 6.78 3.10
CA ASP A 126 -12.45 5.84 2.49
C ASP A 126 -11.94 4.38 2.50
N LEU A 127 -10.67 4.16 2.18
CA LEU A 127 -10.11 2.82 1.96
C LEU A 127 -9.73 2.12 3.26
N VAL A 128 -9.18 2.82 4.25
CA VAL A 128 -8.71 2.19 5.49
C VAL A 128 -9.83 1.44 6.22
N PRO A 129 -11.04 2.00 6.39
CA PRO A 129 -12.15 1.27 7.01
C PRO A 129 -12.58 0.04 6.20
N LYS A 130 -12.62 0.15 4.86
CA LYS A 130 -12.97 -0.98 3.97
C LYS A 130 -11.95 -2.11 4.09
N PHE A 131 -10.66 -1.75 4.09
CA PHE A 131 -9.56 -2.68 4.23
C PHE A 131 -9.59 -3.38 5.60
N LYS A 132 -9.76 -2.62 6.70
CA LYS A 132 -9.90 -3.18 8.05
C LYS A 132 -11.13 -4.08 8.17
N LYS A 133 -12.26 -3.72 7.55
CA LYS A 133 -13.48 -4.53 7.53
C LYS A 133 -13.25 -5.86 6.80
N LYS A 134 -12.60 -5.83 5.62
CA LYS A 134 -12.27 -7.03 4.85
C LYS A 134 -11.39 -8.00 5.62
N TYR A 135 -10.41 -7.49 6.37
CA TYR A 135 -9.44 -8.31 7.12
C TYR A 135 -9.68 -8.37 8.62
N LYS A 136 -10.91 -8.08 9.10
CA LYS A 136 -11.22 -8.07 10.54
C LYS A 136 -10.83 -9.37 11.25
N GLN A 137 -10.87 -10.50 10.54
CA GLN A 137 -10.50 -11.83 11.06
C GLN A 137 -8.98 -12.10 11.07
N TYR A 138 -8.17 -11.25 10.41
CA TYR A 138 -6.73 -11.38 10.30
C TYR A 138 -6.03 -10.29 11.10
N ALA A 139 -5.93 -10.48 12.42
CA ALA A 139 -5.40 -9.48 13.36
C ALA A 139 -4.03 -8.91 12.94
N PHE A 140 -3.15 -9.74 12.39
CA PHE A 140 -1.82 -9.29 11.93
C PHE A 140 -1.91 -8.27 10.78
N ILE A 141 -2.87 -8.45 9.84
CA ILE A 141 -3.09 -7.52 8.72
C ILE A 141 -3.59 -6.18 9.24
N VAL A 142 -4.57 -6.24 10.15
CA VAL A 142 -5.11 -5.04 10.81
C VAL A 142 -4.00 -4.31 11.55
N ASN A 143 -3.09 -5.03 12.21
CA ASN A 143 -1.96 -4.45 12.93
C ASN A 143 -0.94 -3.82 11.98
N LEU A 144 -0.54 -4.50 10.90
CA LEU A 144 0.37 -3.95 9.87
C LEU A 144 -0.18 -2.66 9.27
N THR A 145 -1.46 -2.67 8.90
CA THR A 145 -2.11 -1.47 8.38
C THR A 145 -2.21 -0.38 9.43
N SER A 146 -2.48 -0.73 10.69
CA SER A 146 -2.53 0.25 11.78
C SER A 146 -1.15 0.81 12.13
N LYS A 147 -0.05 0.07 11.97
CA LYS A 147 1.32 0.59 12.12
C LYS A 147 1.60 1.65 11.05
N VAL A 148 1.32 1.33 9.79
CA VAL A 148 1.55 2.28 8.68
C VAL A 148 0.63 3.48 8.79
N VAL A 149 -0.68 3.27 8.90
CA VAL A 149 -1.66 4.35 9.07
C VAL A 149 -1.40 5.13 10.35
N GLY A 150 -1.00 4.48 11.45
CA GLY A 150 -0.63 5.13 12.71
C GLY A 150 0.56 6.06 12.56
N GLY A 151 1.59 5.64 11.82
CA GLY A 151 2.72 6.51 11.44
C GLY A 151 2.27 7.70 10.60
N LEU A 152 1.36 7.48 9.64
CA LEU A 152 0.77 8.55 8.83
C LEU A 152 -0.10 9.51 9.66
N THR A 153 -0.96 8.99 10.54
CA THR A 153 -1.82 9.81 11.41
C THR A 153 -1.00 10.54 12.48
N GLY A 154 0.10 9.97 12.94
CA GLY A 154 1.03 10.67 13.84
C GLY A 154 1.65 11.90 13.17
N PHE A 155 1.90 11.82 11.86
CA PHE A 155 2.28 12.98 11.06
C PHE A 155 1.11 13.97 10.89
N LEU A 156 -0.08 13.47 10.52
CA LEU A 156 -1.27 14.29 10.24
C LEU A 156 -1.82 14.99 11.48
N GLY A 157 -2.00 14.28 12.59
CA GLY A 157 -2.50 14.84 13.85
C GLY A 157 -1.58 15.94 14.38
N LYS A 158 -0.27 15.66 14.46
CA LYS A 158 0.72 16.66 14.89
C LYS A 158 0.82 17.88 13.97
N GLY A 159 0.50 17.73 12.67
CA GLY A 159 0.41 18.86 11.73
C GLY A 159 -0.89 19.65 11.85
N LEU A 160 -1.99 19.00 12.23
CA LEU A 160 -3.32 19.59 12.39
C LEU A 160 -3.59 20.14 13.80
N GLY A 161 -2.64 19.99 14.73
CA GLY A 161 -2.80 20.44 16.12
C GLY A 161 -3.75 19.58 16.95
N ILE A 162 -3.98 18.32 16.54
CA ILE A 162 -4.84 17.32 17.21
C ILE A 162 -4.06 16.05 17.53
#